data_AF-A0A436ZRQ3-F1
#
_entry.id   AF-A0A436ZRQ3-F1
#
_cell.length_a   1.000
_cell.length_b   1.000
_cell.length_c   1.000
_cell.angle_alpha   90.00
_cell.angle_beta   90.00
_cell.angle_gamma   90.00
#
_symmetry.space_group_name_H-M   'P 1'
#
loop_
_entity.id
_entity.type
_entity.pdbx_description
1 polymer ?
#
loop_
_entity_poly.entity_id
_entity_poly.type
_entity_poly.pdbx_seq_one_letter_code
_entity_poly.pdbx_strand_id
1 'polypeptide(L)'
;MGEPSPRDTILRFFFCEIVLHRGNHQELSRAIKTPNIDTFLDGSDIVDIRSYHLIFTRLQIRLPSKLDFVKIPIFHCLRDAICDYVSDTHPAPPPVPPSLTILGTKVIPEGTPRKMNIEHWDCLWENFKTTVRGEHIDIFALQFEDLVTVKVLAALGRYRHWYHDNPWTSPGYQCTHVPCIYVQYRSAVMLGFIPVEQGIYCDEASISVMDGYTIKKRQQKRSYLVGRMGKSDLSLQLARELGRRIGSVLVLLWDREKESKIPIMSPPGDPTPWIARERDKIKDDPSYQPNPWRITTNASSVFEISSRRLETRSLAKDCYEFLIINRGPWQGVKILRTVAEILRELHGNLSYHQAAHRAVQKYIPIKEQSDYLGKCSLQDAIRATPPITYHYMWSRVRSWDATDSFRDTLETLRDIPQITDHAESHVISKILEDLESHKIITALLEYEKSDTYPVVVKGTDGFDDLYFSYTYEMYPEYRQEVLACDTPRKSLFEFAKAYGKSQREGVFVKGRINVPYCAWPLSMSGLKGLGSLNFKTGKGHIYRWNSLPFDLPGASRV
;
A
#
# COMPACT_ATOMS: atom_id res chain seq x y z
N MET A 1 15.38 -42.16 -32.30
CA MET A 1 15.56 -40.88 -31.59
C MET A 1 14.23 -40.57 -30.93
N GLY A 2 14.19 -40.31 -29.62
CA GLY A 2 12.93 -39.98 -28.94
C GLY A 2 12.36 -38.65 -29.45
N GLU A 3 11.05 -38.46 -29.29
CA GLU A 3 10.44 -37.15 -29.56
C GLU A 3 11.13 -36.08 -28.70
N PRO A 4 11.47 -34.91 -29.29
CA PRO A 4 12.12 -33.84 -28.55
C PRO A 4 11.21 -33.36 -27.41
N SER A 5 11.78 -33.15 -26.23
CA SER A 5 11.00 -32.65 -25.10
C SER A 5 10.50 -31.22 -25.40
N PRO A 6 9.39 -30.75 -24.78
CA PRO A 6 8.95 -29.36 -24.90
C PRO A 6 10.07 -28.35 -24.64
N ARG A 7 10.92 -28.64 -23.64
CA ARG A 7 12.11 -27.84 -23.32
C ARG A 7 13.10 -27.78 -24.48
N ASP A 8 13.38 -28.90 -25.15
CA ASP A 8 14.30 -28.94 -26.29
C ASP A 8 13.77 -28.11 -27.45
N THR A 9 12.46 -28.17 -27.72
CA THR A 9 11.80 -27.35 -28.74
C THR A 9 11.88 -25.86 -28.39
N ILE A 10 11.62 -25.47 -27.14
CA ILE A 10 11.77 -24.07 -26.70
C ILE A 10 13.23 -23.61 -26.85
N LEU A 11 14.21 -24.46 -26.57
CA LEU A 11 15.62 -24.13 -26.76
C LEU A 11 15.99 -23.91 -28.24
N ARG A 12 15.27 -24.54 -29.18
CA ARG A 12 15.41 -24.25 -30.62
C ARG A 12 14.86 -22.88 -30.99
N PHE A 13 13.68 -22.52 -30.46
CA PHE A 13 13.14 -21.15 -30.60
C PHE A 13 14.09 -20.11 -29.98
N PHE A 14 14.64 -20.41 -28.81
CA PHE A 14 15.62 -19.57 -28.14
C PHE A 14 16.88 -19.35 -28.97
N PHE A 15 17.37 -20.38 -29.67
CA PHE A 15 18.48 -20.23 -30.62
C PHE A 15 18.10 -19.28 -31.77
N CYS A 16 16.90 -19.41 -32.33
CA CYS A 16 16.42 -18.52 -33.39
C CYS A 16 16.33 -17.07 -32.92
N GLU A 17 15.84 -16.82 -31.71
CA GLU A 17 15.78 -15.49 -31.09
C GLU A 17 17.18 -14.91 -30.83
N ILE A 18 18.15 -15.71 -30.39
CA ILE A 18 19.54 -15.24 -30.27
C ILE A 18 20.08 -14.76 -31.62
N VAL A 19 19.87 -15.54 -32.68
CA VAL A 19 20.33 -15.18 -34.03
C VAL A 19 19.61 -13.92 -34.53
N LEU A 20 18.32 -13.77 -34.22
CA LEU A 20 17.54 -12.58 -34.57
C LEU A 20 18.04 -11.32 -33.84
N HIS A 21 18.31 -11.40 -32.54
CA HIS A 21 18.72 -10.25 -31.71
C HIS A 21 20.20 -9.88 -31.84
N ARG A 22 21.07 -10.87 -32.07
CA ARG A 22 22.52 -10.68 -32.08
C ARG A 22 23.14 -10.71 -33.47
N GLY A 23 22.51 -11.41 -34.41
CA GLY A 23 23.07 -11.67 -35.72
C GLY A 23 23.30 -10.38 -36.49
N ASN A 24 24.48 -10.25 -37.08
CA ASN A 24 24.69 -9.20 -38.07
C ASN A 24 23.86 -9.50 -39.34
N HIS A 25 23.79 -8.53 -40.26
CA HIS A 25 22.98 -8.67 -41.49
C HIS A 25 23.35 -9.91 -42.31
N GLN A 26 24.62 -10.34 -42.31
CA GLN A 26 25.08 -11.52 -43.06
C GLN A 26 24.63 -12.82 -42.38
N GLU A 27 24.78 -12.93 -41.07
CA GLU A 27 24.33 -14.06 -40.26
C GLU A 27 22.82 -14.24 -40.36
N LEU A 28 22.04 -13.15 -40.24
CA LEU A 28 20.59 -13.20 -40.36
C LEU A 28 20.14 -13.59 -41.78
N SER A 29 20.79 -13.03 -42.81
CA SER A 29 20.51 -13.40 -44.21
C SER A 29 20.79 -14.87 -44.50
N ARG A 30 21.81 -15.43 -43.86
CA ARG A 30 22.12 -16.87 -43.93
C ARG A 30 21.07 -17.67 -43.17
N ALA A 31 20.75 -17.29 -41.94
CA ALA A 31 19.79 -18.00 -41.09
C ALA A 31 18.38 -18.10 -41.70
N ILE A 32 17.94 -17.07 -42.44
CA ILE A 32 16.67 -17.08 -43.18
C ILE A 32 16.69 -18.09 -44.34
N LYS A 33 17.85 -18.30 -44.97
CA LYS A 33 18.02 -19.22 -46.11
C LYS A 33 18.30 -20.67 -45.68
N THR A 34 18.75 -20.87 -44.45
CA THR A 34 19.11 -22.20 -43.94
C THR A 34 17.88 -22.93 -43.39
N PRO A 35 17.66 -24.22 -43.74
CA PRO A 35 16.43 -24.92 -43.38
C PRO A 35 16.35 -25.40 -41.92
N ASN A 36 17.48 -25.52 -41.22
CA ASN A 36 17.51 -25.97 -39.82
C ASN A 36 18.78 -25.49 -39.09
N ILE A 37 18.78 -25.63 -37.76
CA ILE A 37 19.87 -25.21 -36.87
C ILE A 37 21.16 -25.99 -37.16
N ASP A 38 21.08 -27.31 -37.40
CA ASP A 38 22.27 -28.15 -37.60
C ASP A 38 23.06 -27.69 -38.83
N THR A 39 22.37 -27.49 -39.96
CA THR A 39 22.98 -26.99 -41.21
C THR A 39 23.58 -25.59 -41.03
N PHE A 40 22.97 -24.76 -40.18
CA PHE A 40 23.47 -23.42 -39.89
C PHE A 40 24.75 -23.46 -39.04
N LEU A 41 24.80 -24.34 -38.05
CA LEU A 41 25.97 -24.54 -37.20
C LEU A 41 27.13 -25.18 -37.97
N ASP A 42 26.86 -26.16 -38.84
CA ASP A 42 27.88 -26.78 -39.69
C ASP A 42 28.57 -25.77 -40.62
N GLY A 43 27.83 -24.76 -41.07
CA GLY A 43 28.36 -23.66 -41.87
C GLY A 43 28.94 -22.50 -41.06
N SER A 44 28.86 -22.52 -39.72
CA SER A 44 29.32 -21.43 -38.85
C SER A 44 30.80 -21.54 -38.50
N ASP A 45 31.45 -20.41 -38.24
CA ASP A 45 32.83 -20.43 -37.79
C ASP A 45 32.95 -20.89 -36.33
N ILE A 46 34.17 -21.27 -35.92
CA ILE A 46 34.41 -21.76 -34.56
C ILE A 46 34.21 -20.68 -33.48
N VAL A 47 34.34 -19.40 -33.84
CA VAL A 47 34.19 -18.27 -32.92
C VAL A 47 32.72 -18.07 -32.58
N ASP A 48 31.84 -18.13 -33.57
CA ASP A 48 30.39 -18.07 -33.46
C ASP A 48 29.86 -19.24 -32.66
N ILE A 49 30.29 -20.47 -32.98
CA ILE A 49 29.89 -21.69 -32.24
C ILE A 49 30.27 -21.57 -30.76
N ARG A 50 31.49 -21.11 -30.45
CA ARG A 50 31.91 -20.87 -29.06
C ARG A 50 31.07 -19.80 -28.38
N SER A 51 30.66 -18.76 -29.12
CA SER A 51 29.82 -17.69 -28.60
C SER A 51 28.41 -18.19 -28.26
N TYR A 52 27.80 -18.99 -29.13
CA TYR A 52 26.51 -19.63 -28.88
C TYR A 52 26.60 -20.60 -27.70
N HIS A 53 27.63 -21.44 -27.67
CA HIS A 53 27.86 -22.36 -26.55
C HIS A 53 27.95 -21.61 -25.20
N LEU A 54 28.68 -20.49 -25.14
CA LEU A 54 28.78 -19.67 -23.93
C LEU A 54 27.42 -19.13 -23.47
N ILE A 55 26.54 -18.73 -24.41
CA ILE A 55 25.19 -18.27 -24.10
C ILE A 55 24.36 -19.38 -23.45
N PHE A 56 24.37 -20.58 -24.03
CA PHE A 56 23.63 -21.73 -23.48
C PHE A 56 24.20 -22.18 -22.13
N THR A 57 25.52 -22.16 -21.96
CA THR A 57 26.17 -22.43 -20.68
C THR A 57 25.77 -21.39 -19.62
N ARG A 58 25.68 -20.11 -19.99
CA ARG A 58 25.17 -19.05 -19.08
C ARG A 58 23.69 -19.20 -18.74
N LEU A 59 22.88 -19.71 -19.65
CA LEU A 59 21.48 -20.05 -19.36
C LEU A 59 21.37 -21.23 -18.37
N GLN A 60 22.30 -22.18 -18.42
CA GLN A 60 22.31 -23.34 -17.50
C GLN A 60 22.88 -23.01 -16.11
N ILE A 61 23.87 -22.13 -16.01
CA ILE A 61 24.49 -21.76 -14.73
C ILE A 61 23.57 -20.81 -13.96
N ARG A 62 23.33 -21.13 -12.69
CA ARG A 62 22.58 -20.29 -11.74
C ARG A 62 23.32 -18.95 -11.59
N LEU A 63 22.87 -17.91 -12.29
CA LEU A 63 23.52 -16.60 -12.29
C LEU A 63 23.66 -16.07 -10.85
N PRO A 64 24.84 -15.57 -10.44
CA PRO A 64 24.99 -14.93 -9.13
C PRO A 64 24.12 -13.67 -9.06
N SER A 65 23.47 -13.46 -7.92
CA SER A 65 22.54 -12.35 -7.63
C SER A 65 23.14 -10.93 -7.70
N LYS A 66 24.40 -10.77 -8.13
CA LYS A 66 25.15 -9.51 -8.08
C LYS A 66 25.99 -9.19 -9.33
N LEU A 67 25.92 -9.96 -10.42
CA LEU A 67 26.67 -9.64 -11.63
C LEU A 67 25.88 -8.73 -12.57
N ASP A 68 26.58 -7.75 -13.16
CA ASP A 68 26.11 -6.73 -14.08
C ASP A 68 25.04 -7.22 -15.06
N PHE A 69 23.78 -6.93 -14.73
CA PHE A 69 22.58 -7.15 -15.56
C PHE A 69 22.63 -6.39 -16.90
N VAL A 70 23.58 -5.47 -17.04
CA VAL A 70 23.65 -4.47 -18.11
C VAL A 70 23.92 -5.06 -19.51
N LYS A 71 24.20 -6.36 -19.68
CA LYS A 71 24.63 -6.90 -21.00
C LYS A 71 24.13 -8.29 -21.38
N ILE A 72 22.93 -8.72 -20.99
CA ILE A 72 22.47 -10.04 -21.43
C ILE A 72 21.03 -10.04 -21.99
N PRO A 73 20.87 -10.05 -23.34
CA PRO A 73 19.62 -10.33 -24.08
C PRO A 73 18.98 -11.70 -23.81
N ILE A 74 19.59 -12.58 -23.02
CA ILE A 74 19.19 -14.00 -22.84
C ILE A 74 17.78 -14.14 -22.27
N PHE A 75 17.41 -13.40 -21.21
CA PHE A 75 16.06 -13.56 -20.65
C PHE A 75 14.98 -12.98 -21.57
N HIS A 76 15.29 -11.93 -22.34
CA HIS A 76 14.39 -11.43 -23.38
C HIS A 76 14.24 -12.45 -24.51
N CYS A 77 15.34 -13.03 -25.00
CA CYS A 77 15.31 -14.08 -26.01
C CYS A 77 14.54 -15.32 -25.52
N LEU A 78 14.69 -15.72 -24.25
CA LEU A 78 13.97 -16.86 -23.69
C LEU A 78 12.47 -16.57 -23.56
N ARG A 79 12.11 -15.37 -23.11
CA ARG A 79 10.72 -14.90 -23.09
C ARG A 79 10.10 -14.95 -24.49
N ASP A 80 10.80 -14.41 -25.48
CA ASP A 80 10.30 -14.31 -26.85
C ASP A 80 10.18 -15.70 -27.50
N ALA A 81 11.11 -16.61 -27.19
CA ALA A 81 11.06 -18.01 -27.59
C ALA A 81 9.88 -18.77 -26.99
N ILE A 82 9.51 -18.48 -25.75
CA ILE A 82 8.32 -19.07 -25.12
C ILE A 82 7.05 -18.57 -25.80
N CYS A 83 6.99 -17.27 -26.13
CA CYS A 83 5.87 -16.70 -26.88
C CYS A 83 5.73 -17.34 -28.26
N ASP A 84 6.84 -17.56 -28.96
CA ASP A 84 6.81 -18.21 -30.28
C ASP A 84 6.42 -19.69 -30.19
N TYR A 85 6.98 -20.42 -29.21
CA TYR A 85 6.62 -21.81 -28.97
C TYR A 85 5.13 -21.99 -28.65
N VAL A 86 4.57 -21.15 -27.76
CA VAL A 86 3.14 -21.21 -27.41
C VAL A 86 2.28 -20.80 -28.61
N SER A 87 2.70 -19.82 -29.39
CA SER A 87 1.96 -19.40 -30.60
C SER A 87 1.94 -20.48 -31.69
N ASP A 88 3.02 -21.26 -31.83
CA ASP A 88 3.11 -22.37 -32.78
C ASP A 88 2.28 -23.58 -32.34
N THR A 89 2.28 -23.90 -31.04
CA THR A 89 1.52 -25.03 -30.48
C THR A 89 0.03 -24.76 -30.31
N HIS A 90 -0.35 -23.50 -30.07
CA HIS A 90 -1.73 -23.06 -29.88
C HIS A 90 -2.03 -21.85 -30.78
N PRO A 91 -2.17 -22.07 -32.11
CA PRO A 91 -2.40 -20.98 -33.04
C PRO A 91 -3.73 -20.28 -32.73
N ALA A 92 -3.65 -18.97 -32.48
CA ALA A 92 -4.82 -18.13 -32.29
C ALA A 92 -5.69 -18.10 -33.56
N PRO A 93 -7.01 -17.92 -33.44
CA PRO A 93 -7.86 -17.65 -34.59
C PRO A 93 -7.37 -16.38 -35.32
N PRO A 94 -7.55 -16.29 -36.65
CA PRO A 94 -7.03 -15.20 -37.46
C PRO A 94 -7.51 -13.81 -36.99
N PRO A 95 -6.68 -12.75 -37.18
CA PRO A 95 -5.46 -12.72 -37.99
C PRO A 95 -4.24 -13.26 -37.26
N VAL A 96 -3.50 -14.15 -37.95
CA VAL A 96 -2.22 -14.68 -37.48
C VAL A 96 -1.21 -13.53 -37.46
N PRO A 97 -0.45 -13.34 -36.35
CA PRO A 97 0.55 -12.29 -36.29
C PRO A 97 1.61 -12.47 -37.40
N PRO A 98 2.18 -11.37 -37.92
CA PRO A 98 3.27 -11.46 -38.88
C PRO A 98 4.41 -12.28 -38.28
N SER A 99 4.95 -13.23 -39.05
CA SER A 99 6.01 -14.13 -38.63
C SER A 99 7.11 -14.19 -39.68
N LEU A 100 8.36 -14.31 -39.25
CA LEU A 100 9.52 -14.55 -40.09
C LEU A 100 9.98 -16.00 -39.91
N THR A 101 10.38 -16.68 -40.98
CA THR A 101 10.99 -18.01 -40.86
C THR A 101 12.50 -17.87 -40.73
N ILE A 102 13.04 -18.35 -39.61
CA ILE A 102 14.47 -18.38 -39.30
C ILE A 102 14.83 -19.81 -38.95
N LEU A 103 15.83 -20.39 -39.61
CA LEU A 103 16.31 -21.76 -39.35
C LEU A 103 15.18 -22.81 -39.39
N GLY A 104 14.25 -22.63 -40.34
CA GLY A 104 13.06 -23.47 -40.50
C GLY A 104 11.94 -23.27 -39.46
N THR A 105 12.11 -22.34 -38.53
CA THR A 105 11.16 -22.07 -37.44
C THR A 105 10.49 -20.71 -37.64
N LYS A 106 9.17 -20.62 -37.41
CA LYS A 106 8.44 -19.35 -37.48
C LYS A 106 8.62 -18.59 -36.17
N VAL A 107 9.26 -17.43 -36.22
CA VAL A 107 9.44 -16.53 -35.09
C VAL A 107 8.69 -15.23 -35.33
N ILE A 108 8.20 -14.59 -34.28
CA ILE A 108 7.48 -13.32 -34.39
C ILE A 108 8.51 -12.17 -34.33
N PRO A 109 8.63 -11.31 -35.35
CA PRO A 109 9.64 -10.24 -35.33
C PRO A 109 9.36 -9.19 -34.25
N GLU A 110 10.43 -8.52 -33.83
CA GLU A 110 10.39 -7.43 -32.84
C GLU A 110 9.45 -6.31 -33.30
N GLY A 111 8.65 -5.78 -32.37
CA GLY A 111 7.63 -4.74 -32.65
C GLY A 111 6.21 -5.28 -32.89
N THR A 112 6.04 -6.59 -33.02
CA THR A 112 4.71 -7.21 -33.00
C THR A 112 4.18 -7.28 -31.57
N PRO A 113 2.91 -6.91 -31.28
CA PRO A 113 2.35 -7.01 -29.94
C PRO A 113 2.34 -8.46 -29.44
N ARG A 114 3.06 -8.73 -28.36
CA ARG A 114 3.11 -10.02 -27.66
C ARG A 114 2.54 -9.86 -26.24
N LYS A 115 2.08 -10.95 -25.62
CA LYS A 115 1.58 -10.98 -24.24
C LYS A 115 1.98 -12.29 -23.57
N MET A 116 2.15 -12.27 -22.25
CA MET A 116 2.41 -13.49 -21.47
C MET A 116 1.14 -13.86 -20.69
N ASN A 117 0.31 -14.73 -21.28
CA ASN A 117 -0.85 -15.30 -20.60
C ASN A 117 -0.43 -16.46 -19.66
N ILE A 118 -1.39 -17.09 -18.99
CA ILE A 118 -1.14 -18.24 -18.10
C ILE A 118 -0.38 -19.39 -18.77
N GLU A 119 -0.67 -19.75 -20.02
CA GLU A 119 0.00 -20.85 -20.74
C GLU A 119 1.49 -20.53 -20.97
N HIS A 120 1.80 -19.26 -21.25
CA HIS A 120 3.19 -18.81 -21.39
C HIS A 120 3.95 -18.91 -20.08
N TRP A 121 3.32 -18.50 -18.97
CA TRP A 121 3.91 -18.58 -17.64
C TRP A 121 4.07 -20.03 -17.17
N ASP A 122 3.10 -20.89 -17.46
CA ASP A 122 3.18 -22.33 -17.17
C ASP A 122 4.30 -23.00 -17.97
N CYS A 123 4.40 -22.67 -19.25
CA CYS A 123 5.49 -23.15 -20.12
C CYS A 123 6.87 -22.74 -19.58
N LEU A 124 7.04 -21.47 -19.18
CA LEU A 124 8.26 -20.98 -18.53
C LEU A 124 8.55 -21.76 -17.24
N TRP A 125 7.53 -21.96 -16.42
CA TRP A 125 7.65 -22.62 -15.13
C TRP A 125 8.05 -24.08 -15.26
N GLU A 126 7.31 -24.86 -16.03
CA GLU A 126 7.50 -26.30 -16.14
C GLU A 126 8.88 -26.65 -16.71
N ASN A 127 9.34 -25.87 -17.70
CA ASN A 127 10.57 -26.16 -18.43
C ASN A 127 11.82 -25.47 -17.86
N PHE A 128 11.66 -24.35 -17.13
CA PHE A 128 12.78 -23.52 -16.67
C PHE A 128 12.74 -23.12 -15.18
N LYS A 129 11.89 -23.73 -14.33
CA LYS A 129 11.84 -23.42 -12.88
C LYS A 129 13.17 -23.50 -12.13
N THR A 130 14.12 -24.32 -12.57
CA THR A 130 15.46 -24.44 -11.95
C THR A 130 16.44 -23.37 -12.44
N THR A 131 16.17 -22.81 -13.62
CA THR A 131 17.00 -21.82 -14.31
C THR A 131 16.56 -20.39 -13.95
N VAL A 132 15.25 -20.14 -14.01
CA VAL A 132 14.65 -18.82 -13.71
C VAL A 132 14.29 -18.77 -12.24
N ARG A 133 14.77 -17.74 -11.54
CA ARG A 133 14.41 -17.44 -10.15
C ARG A 133 13.22 -16.49 -10.11
N GLY A 134 12.41 -16.56 -9.06
CA GLY A 134 11.28 -15.65 -8.90
C GLY A 134 11.67 -14.17 -8.79
N GLU A 135 12.91 -13.86 -8.39
CA GLU A 135 13.44 -12.50 -8.40
C GLU A 135 13.64 -11.92 -9.82
N HIS A 136 13.73 -12.77 -10.85
CA HIS A 136 13.91 -12.38 -12.26
C HIS A 136 12.60 -12.41 -13.06
N ILE A 137 11.48 -12.82 -12.45
CA ILE A 137 10.23 -13.06 -13.17
C ILE A 137 9.68 -11.79 -13.85
N ASP A 138 9.99 -10.63 -13.28
CA ASP A 138 9.55 -9.33 -13.78
C ASP A 138 10.16 -9.02 -15.17
N ILE A 139 11.33 -9.57 -15.50
CA ILE A 139 12.02 -9.36 -16.79
C ILE A 139 11.26 -10.03 -17.95
N PHE A 140 10.50 -11.08 -17.65
CA PHE A 140 9.72 -11.83 -18.64
C PHE A 140 8.39 -11.16 -18.98
N ALA A 141 7.94 -10.16 -18.21
CA ALA A 141 6.72 -9.44 -18.52
C ALA A 141 6.95 -8.46 -19.69
N LEU A 142 6.06 -8.47 -20.69
CA LEU A 142 6.08 -7.52 -21.81
C LEU A 142 5.25 -6.28 -21.48
N GLN A 143 4.13 -6.47 -20.79
CA GLN A 143 3.21 -5.42 -20.35
C GLN A 143 2.97 -5.52 -18.84
N PHE A 144 2.48 -4.44 -18.22
CA PHE A 144 2.22 -4.46 -16.78
C PHE A 144 1.16 -5.51 -16.39
N GLU A 145 0.17 -5.78 -17.25
CA GLU A 145 -0.83 -6.83 -17.01
C GLU A 145 -0.22 -8.23 -16.98
N ASP A 146 0.85 -8.49 -17.74
CA ASP A 146 1.59 -9.77 -17.67
C ASP A 146 2.23 -9.95 -16.29
N LEU A 147 2.82 -8.86 -15.76
CA LEU A 147 3.40 -8.84 -14.42
C LEU A 147 2.31 -9.06 -13.36
N VAL A 148 1.16 -8.39 -13.49
CA VAL A 148 0.02 -8.62 -12.58
C VAL A 148 -0.41 -10.09 -12.64
N THR A 149 -0.57 -10.65 -13.84
CA THR A 149 -0.98 -12.04 -14.06
C THR A 149 -0.08 -13.00 -13.31
N VAL A 150 1.23 -12.94 -13.52
CA VAL A 150 2.16 -13.89 -12.87
C VAL A 150 2.20 -13.73 -11.35
N LYS A 151 2.08 -12.50 -10.84
CA LYS A 151 2.05 -12.23 -9.40
C LYS A 151 0.75 -12.71 -8.76
N VAL A 152 -0.39 -12.61 -9.46
CA VAL A 152 -1.67 -13.15 -9.01
C VAL A 152 -1.66 -14.68 -9.02
N LEU A 153 -1.16 -15.32 -10.09
CA LEU A 153 -1.03 -16.78 -10.16
C LEU A 153 -0.10 -17.32 -9.05
N ALA A 154 0.98 -16.60 -8.75
CA ALA A 154 1.84 -16.90 -7.60
C ALA A 154 1.11 -16.72 -6.26
N ALA A 155 0.32 -15.64 -6.10
CA ALA A 155 -0.50 -15.39 -4.91
C ALA A 155 -1.57 -16.48 -4.67
N LEU A 156 -2.10 -17.06 -5.76
CA LEU A 156 -2.99 -18.22 -5.76
C LEU A 156 -2.25 -19.55 -5.54
N GLY A 157 -0.91 -19.53 -5.55
CA GLY A 157 -0.07 -20.68 -5.23
C GLY A 157 0.20 -21.62 -6.39
N ARG A 158 0.06 -21.17 -7.65
CA ARG A 158 0.40 -21.96 -8.85
C ARG A 158 1.91 -22.21 -8.98
N TYR A 159 2.74 -21.20 -8.67
CA TYR A 159 4.21 -21.24 -8.87
C TYR A 159 5.03 -21.27 -7.56
N ARG A 160 4.79 -22.26 -6.69
CA ARG A 160 5.31 -22.26 -5.29
C ARG A 160 6.85 -22.16 -5.17
N HIS A 161 7.63 -22.90 -5.98
CA HIS A 161 9.11 -22.86 -5.88
C HIS A 161 9.76 -21.51 -6.25
N TRP A 162 9.17 -20.69 -7.13
CA TRP A 162 9.78 -19.39 -7.48
C TRP A 162 9.80 -18.42 -6.28
N TYR A 163 9.03 -18.71 -5.24
CA TYR A 163 8.83 -17.82 -4.10
C TYR A 163 9.37 -18.38 -2.77
N HIS A 164 9.90 -19.61 -2.69
CA HIS A 164 10.54 -20.04 -1.43
C HIS A 164 11.82 -19.27 -1.08
N ASP A 165 12.51 -18.68 -2.07
CA ASP A 165 13.80 -17.98 -1.93
C ASP A 165 13.72 -16.44 -1.93
N ASN A 166 12.52 -15.85 -2.03
CA ASN A 166 12.34 -14.39 -2.04
C ASN A 166 12.02 -13.90 -0.62
N PRO A 167 12.69 -12.89 -0.02
CA PRO A 167 12.42 -12.42 1.34
C PRO A 167 10.96 -12.01 1.62
N TRP A 168 10.15 -11.76 0.59
CA TRP A 168 8.69 -11.55 0.73
C TRP A 168 7.89 -12.83 1.00
N THR A 169 8.50 -14.00 0.82
CA THR A 169 7.89 -15.33 0.85
C THR A 169 8.78 -16.42 1.47
N SER A 170 10.04 -16.12 1.83
CA SER A 170 10.94 -17.03 2.56
C SER A 170 10.54 -17.13 4.04
N PRO A 171 10.35 -18.34 4.59
CA PRO A 171 10.04 -18.59 6.01
C PRO A 171 11.22 -18.32 6.98
N GLY A 172 12.18 -17.47 6.59
CA GLY A 172 13.46 -17.30 7.30
C GLY A 172 13.49 -16.21 8.36
N TYR A 173 12.51 -15.29 8.38
CA TYR A 173 12.28 -14.46 9.56
C TYR A 173 11.38 -15.24 10.50
N GLN A 174 11.99 -15.77 11.57
CA GLN A 174 11.31 -16.42 12.69
C GLN A 174 10.29 -15.47 13.33
N CYS A 175 9.10 -15.41 12.75
CA CYS A 175 7.91 -14.97 13.45
C CYS A 175 7.10 -16.24 13.71
N THR A 176 7.36 -16.87 14.84
CA THR A 176 6.75 -18.13 15.30
C THR A 176 5.26 -18.01 15.63
N HIS A 177 4.65 -16.85 15.38
CA HIS A 177 3.21 -16.68 15.48
C HIS A 177 2.70 -15.83 14.30
N VAL A 178 1.62 -16.31 13.67
CA VAL A 178 0.66 -15.61 12.80
C VAL A 178 0.70 -15.97 11.30
N PRO A 179 -0.24 -16.81 10.83
CA PRO A 179 -0.53 -17.06 9.41
C PRO A 179 -1.08 -15.85 8.61
N CYS A 180 -1.31 -14.70 9.24
CA CYS A 180 -2.15 -13.62 8.69
C CYS A 180 -1.43 -12.53 7.88
N ILE A 181 -0.10 -12.40 7.97
CA ILE A 181 0.64 -11.36 7.21
C ILE A 181 0.64 -11.68 5.71
N TYR A 182 0.74 -12.97 5.36
CA TYR A 182 0.79 -13.45 3.97
C TYR A 182 -0.55 -13.36 3.23
N VAL A 183 -1.68 -13.39 3.95
CA VAL A 183 -3.04 -13.29 3.37
C VAL A 183 -3.36 -11.85 2.98
N GLN A 184 -2.87 -10.86 3.75
CA GLN A 184 -3.15 -9.45 3.52
C GLN A 184 -2.46 -8.90 2.26
N TYR A 185 -1.25 -9.38 1.96
CA TYR A 185 -0.51 -9.01 0.74
C TYR A 185 -1.15 -9.56 -0.53
N ARG A 186 -1.73 -10.76 -0.44
CA ARG A 186 -2.41 -11.39 -1.58
C ARG A 186 -3.59 -10.57 -2.07
N SER A 187 -4.33 -9.92 -1.16
CA SER A 187 -5.47 -9.05 -1.53
C SER A 187 -5.03 -7.89 -2.43
N ALA A 188 -3.98 -7.17 -2.04
CA ALA A 188 -3.47 -6.05 -2.82
C ALA A 188 -3.02 -6.50 -4.22
N VAL A 189 -2.30 -7.62 -4.29
CA VAL A 189 -1.83 -8.22 -5.56
C VAL A 189 -3.00 -8.68 -6.43
N MET A 190 -3.97 -9.40 -5.87
CA MET A 190 -5.20 -9.84 -6.56
C MET A 190 -6.02 -8.67 -7.11
N LEU A 191 -5.92 -7.50 -6.47
CA LEU A 191 -6.58 -6.26 -6.89
C LEU A 191 -5.65 -5.35 -7.73
N GLY A 192 -4.52 -5.87 -8.20
CA GLY A 192 -3.67 -5.22 -9.22
C GLY A 192 -2.51 -4.37 -8.69
N PHE A 193 -2.28 -4.30 -7.37
CA PHE A 193 -1.16 -3.57 -6.78
C PHE A 193 0.03 -4.49 -6.51
N ILE A 194 1.17 -4.21 -7.14
CA ILE A 194 2.39 -5.02 -7.07
C ILE A 194 3.42 -4.34 -6.16
N PRO A 195 3.68 -4.85 -4.94
CA PRO A 195 4.73 -4.31 -4.09
C PRO A 195 6.12 -4.66 -4.68
N VAL A 196 7.04 -3.69 -4.64
CA VAL A 196 8.38 -3.80 -5.23
C VAL A 196 9.46 -3.78 -4.14
N GLU A 197 9.31 -2.86 -3.17
CA GLU A 197 10.26 -2.67 -2.10
C GLU A 197 9.55 -2.16 -0.85
N GLN A 198 9.98 -2.60 0.33
CA GLN A 198 9.52 -2.06 1.60
C GLN A 198 10.72 -1.74 2.48
N GLY A 199 10.75 -0.52 3.00
CA GLY A 199 11.63 -0.16 4.10
C GLY A 199 10.93 -0.40 5.43
N ILE A 200 11.67 -0.95 6.39
CA ILE A 200 11.23 -1.08 7.78
C ILE A 200 11.80 0.10 8.57
N TYR A 201 11.01 0.57 9.53
CA TYR A 201 11.44 1.59 10.48
C TYR A 201 12.69 1.13 11.26
N CYS A 202 13.60 2.07 11.47
CA CYS A 202 14.80 1.88 12.27
C CYS A 202 15.14 3.20 12.98
N ASP A 203 15.42 3.15 14.28
CA ASP A 203 16.00 4.27 15.04
C ASP A 203 17.15 3.72 15.87
N GLU A 204 18.34 3.84 15.30
CA GLU A 204 19.56 3.31 15.85
C GLU A 204 20.39 4.45 16.40
N ALA A 205 20.93 4.26 17.60
CA ALA A 205 21.95 5.10 18.17
C ALA A 205 23.25 4.32 18.19
N SER A 206 24.27 4.83 17.51
CA SER A 206 25.62 4.28 17.53
C SER A 206 26.58 5.26 18.21
N ILE A 207 27.64 4.72 18.78
CA ILE A 207 28.71 5.48 19.42
C ILE A 207 29.98 5.23 18.62
N SER A 208 30.60 6.31 18.15
CA SER A 208 31.90 6.25 17.46
C SER A 208 32.86 7.23 18.11
N VAL A 209 34.14 6.86 18.19
CA VAL A 209 35.21 7.74 18.65
C VAL A 209 35.90 8.32 17.42
N MET A 210 35.91 9.65 17.29
CA MET A 210 36.62 10.36 16.23
C MET A 210 37.44 11.47 16.88
N ASP A 211 38.73 11.54 16.55
CA ASP A 211 39.68 12.57 17.03
C ASP A 211 39.66 12.81 18.56
N GLY A 212 39.53 11.73 19.34
CA GLY A 212 39.53 11.80 20.82
C GLY A 212 38.19 12.17 21.46
N TYR A 213 37.16 12.47 20.67
CA TYR A 213 35.81 12.79 21.16
C TYR A 213 34.84 11.62 20.97
N THR A 214 33.95 11.41 21.94
CA THR A 214 32.85 10.45 21.81
C THR A 214 31.69 11.07 21.04
N ILE A 215 31.44 10.63 19.81
CA ILE A 215 30.32 11.08 18.99
C ILE A 215 29.18 10.05 19.09
N LYS A 216 28.01 10.51 19.53
CA LYS A 216 26.76 9.75 19.43
C LYS A 216 26.09 10.09 18.11
N LYS A 217 26.05 9.14 17.21
CA LYS A 217 25.31 9.23 15.96
C LYS A 217 23.93 8.61 16.17
N ARG A 218 22.88 9.33 15.77
CA ARG A 218 21.51 8.81 15.77
C ARG A 218 20.99 8.80 14.35
N GLN A 219 20.54 7.65 13.89
CA GLN A 219 19.97 7.45 12.57
C GLN A 219 18.49 7.10 12.71
N GLN A 220 17.65 7.74 11.91
CA GLN A 220 16.24 7.43 11.81
C GLN A 220 15.88 7.10 10.37
N LYS A 221 15.19 5.98 10.18
CA LYS A 221 14.62 5.54 8.91
C LYS A 221 13.13 5.29 9.09
N ARG A 222 12.30 5.90 8.25
CA ARG A 222 10.84 5.67 8.21
C ARG A 222 10.53 4.37 7.48
N SER A 223 9.42 3.73 7.87
CA SER A 223 8.83 2.67 7.05
C SER A 223 8.31 3.27 5.75
N TYR A 224 8.54 2.61 4.62
CA TYR A 224 8.00 3.00 3.31
C TYR A 224 7.64 1.77 2.47
N LEU A 225 6.83 1.97 1.46
CA LEU A 225 6.47 0.97 0.45
C LEU A 225 6.59 1.61 -0.93
N VAL A 226 7.36 0.96 -1.80
CA VAL A 226 7.33 1.17 -3.24
C VAL A 226 6.43 0.10 -3.85
N GLY A 227 5.45 0.52 -4.63
CA GLY A 227 4.60 -0.41 -5.37
C GLY A 227 4.17 0.14 -6.72
N ARG A 228 3.58 -0.70 -7.55
CA ARG A 228 3.17 -0.37 -8.92
C ARG A 228 1.74 -0.80 -9.15
N MET A 229 1.03 -0.04 -9.97
CA MET A 229 -0.33 -0.37 -10.38
C MET A 229 -0.56 0.12 -11.81
N GLY A 230 -1.34 -0.64 -12.59
CA GLY A 230 -1.63 -0.29 -13.98
C GLY A 230 -2.35 1.05 -14.08
N LYS A 231 -2.01 1.84 -15.09
CA LYS A 231 -2.65 3.14 -15.37
C LYS A 231 -4.14 2.93 -15.58
N SER A 232 -4.93 3.38 -14.62
CA SER A 232 -6.38 3.19 -14.58
C SER A 232 -7.00 4.20 -13.63
N ASP A 233 -8.32 4.44 -13.75
CA ASP A 233 -9.01 5.30 -12.78
C ASP A 233 -8.89 4.76 -11.35
N LEU A 234 -8.93 3.43 -11.17
CA LEU A 234 -8.72 2.78 -9.88
C LEU A 234 -7.38 3.15 -9.23
N SER A 235 -6.28 3.18 -10.01
CA SER A 235 -4.97 3.59 -9.48
C SER A 235 -4.95 5.06 -9.02
N LEU A 236 -5.66 5.95 -9.72
CA LEU A 236 -5.80 7.35 -9.33
C LEU A 236 -6.71 7.50 -8.11
N GLN A 237 -7.78 6.71 -8.01
CA GLN A 237 -8.63 6.66 -6.82
C GLN A 237 -7.86 6.17 -5.59
N LEU A 238 -7.04 5.11 -5.73
CA LEU A 238 -6.13 4.64 -4.69
C LEU A 238 -5.17 5.75 -4.25
N ALA A 239 -4.55 6.44 -5.22
CA ALA A 239 -3.64 7.54 -4.95
C ALA A 239 -4.31 8.69 -4.19
N ARG A 240 -5.53 9.09 -4.60
CA ARG A 240 -6.31 10.15 -3.94
C ARG A 240 -6.69 9.75 -2.51
N GLU A 241 -7.17 8.53 -2.29
CA GLU A 241 -7.56 8.04 -0.97
C GLU A 241 -6.35 7.91 -0.03
N LEU A 242 -5.23 7.38 -0.52
CA LEU A 242 -3.97 7.39 0.23
C LEU A 242 -3.53 8.84 0.53
N GLY A 243 -3.71 9.75 -0.42
CA GLY A 243 -3.42 11.18 -0.29
C GLY A 243 -4.27 11.86 0.78
N ARG A 244 -5.53 11.47 0.95
CA ARG A 244 -6.43 11.98 2.00
C ARG A 244 -6.05 11.50 3.41
N ARG A 245 -5.29 10.40 3.52
CA ARG A 245 -4.78 9.88 4.81
C ARG A 245 -3.53 10.62 5.28
N ILE A 246 -3.58 11.95 5.19
CA ILE A 246 -2.49 12.90 5.46
C ILE A 246 -1.92 12.80 6.88
N GLY A 247 -2.66 12.25 7.85
CA GLY A 247 -2.20 12.05 9.23
C GLY A 247 -1.38 10.76 9.43
N SER A 248 -1.37 9.85 8.46
CA SER A 248 -0.69 8.55 8.56
C SER A 248 0.41 8.38 7.51
N VAL A 249 0.18 8.82 6.27
CA VAL A 249 1.11 8.57 5.16
C VAL A 249 1.43 9.83 4.36
N LEU A 250 2.60 9.79 3.72
CA LEU A 250 3.01 10.64 2.61
C LEU A 250 2.99 9.78 1.36
N VAL A 251 2.42 10.29 0.27
CA VAL A 251 2.26 9.52 -0.96
C VAL A 251 2.83 10.33 -2.12
N LEU A 252 3.67 9.69 -2.90
CA LEU A 252 4.18 10.24 -4.15
C LEU A 252 3.80 9.27 -5.27
N LEU A 253 3.14 9.80 -6.30
CA LEU A 253 2.78 9.06 -7.51
C LEU A 253 3.67 9.54 -8.64
N TRP A 254 4.33 8.59 -9.29
CA TRP A 254 5.22 8.87 -10.40
C TRP A 254 4.66 8.27 -11.68
N ASP A 255 4.55 9.10 -12.72
CA ASP A 255 4.32 8.65 -14.08
C ASP A 255 5.67 8.48 -14.77
N ARG A 256 6.05 7.22 -14.99
CA ARG A 256 7.32 6.86 -15.62
C ARG A 256 7.38 7.28 -17.08
N GLU A 257 6.26 7.26 -17.79
CA GLU A 257 6.19 7.64 -19.20
C GLU A 257 6.48 9.13 -19.39
N LYS A 258 5.95 9.97 -18.48
CA LYS A 258 6.10 11.42 -18.52
C LYS A 258 7.25 11.94 -17.68
N GLU A 259 8.04 11.04 -17.09
CA GLU A 259 9.11 11.32 -16.13
C GLU A 259 8.74 12.41 -15.10
N SER A 260 7.51 12.37 -14.60
CA SER A 260 6.97 13.44 -13.76
C SER A 260 6.17 12.91 -12.58
N LYS A 261 6.20 13.69 -11.49
CA LYS A 261 5.33 13.48 -10.33
C LYS A 261 3.93 13.92 -10.71
N ILE A 262 2.97 13.03 -10.47
CA ILE A 262 1.57 13.43 -10.50
C ILE A 262 1.26 14.05 -9.14
N PRO A 263 0.77 15.30 -9.09
CA PRO A 263 0.35 15.90 -7.84
C PRO A 263 -0.84 15.09 -7.29
N ILE A 264 -0.57 14.32 -6.23
CA ILE A 264 -1.60 13.89 -5.29
C ILE A 264 -1.80 15.05 -4.32
N MET A 265 -3.00 15.20 -3.75
CA MET A 265 -3.33 16.21 -2.74
C MET A 265 -2.35 16.21 -1.55
N SER A 266 -1.20 16.89 -1.71
CA SER A 266 -0.21 17.42 -0.74
C SER A 266 1.16 17.57 -1.45
N PRO A 267 1.78 18.78 -1.51
CA PRO A 267 2.29 19.48 -0.30
C PRO A 267 2.11 21.02 -0.30
N PRO A 268 2.12 21.75 0.86
CA PRO A 268 3.34 21.98 1.64
C PRO A 268 3.20 21.88 3.17
N GLY A 269 4.26 21.43 3.83
CA GLY A 269 4.38 21.38 5.30
C GLY A 269 5.63 20.62 5.76
N ASP A 270 6.08 19.64 4.98
CA ASP A 270 7.39 18.99 5.12
C ASP A 270 8.21 19.37 3.85
N PRO A 271 9.13 20.35 3.91
CA PRO A 271 9.82 20.89 2.73
C PRO A 271 10.69 19.84 2.01
N THR A 272 10.91 18.66 2.60
CA THR A 272 11.51 17.51 1.92
C THR A 272 11.04 16.20 2.57
N PRO A 273 10.20 15.37 1.90
CA PRO A 273 9.84 14.06 2.44
C PRO A 273 11.09 13.18 2.54
N TRP A 274 11.59 13.03 3.77
CA TRP A 274 12.76 12.23 4.06
C TRP A 274 12.36 10.78 4.37
N ILE A 275 13.23 9.85 3.98
CA ILE A 275 13.09 8.42 4.26
C ILE A 275 14.09 8.01 5.33
N ALA A 276 15.34 8.47 5.20
CA ALA A 276 16.36 8.33 6.22
C ALA A 276 17.04 9.66 6.51
N ARG A 277 17.37 9.88 7.78
CA ARG A 277 18.10 11.03 8.28
C ARG A 277 19.03 10.63 9.41
N GLU A 278 20.08 11.39 9.59
CA GLU A 278 21.05 11.19 10.66
C GLU A 278 21.36 12.52 11.35
N ARG A 279 21.77 12.45 12.61
CA ARG A 279 22.35 13.58 13.32
C ARG A 279 23.41 13.10 14.28
N ASP A 280 24.38 13.97 14.52
CA ASP A 280 25.48 13.71 15.43
C ASP A 280 25.36 14.61 16.66
N LYS A 281 25.72 14.05 17.81
CA LYS A 281 25.88 14.79 19.06
C LYS A 281 27.21 14.42 19.69
N ILE A 282 28.05 15.41 19.98
CA ILE A 282 29.26 15.22 20.79
C ILE A 282 28.81 14.96 22.23
N LYS A 283 29.19 13.81 22.79
CA LYS A 283 28.73 13.36 24.12
C LYS A 283 29.41 14.14 25.24
N ASP A 284 30.65 14.54 25.03
CA ASP A 284 31.55 15.04 26.07
C ASP A 284 31.49 16.57 26.24
N ASP A 285 30.67 17.25 25.43
CA ASP A 285 30.43 18.69 25.55
C ASP A 285 28.94 18.95 25.91
N PRO A 286 28.63 19.33 27.17
CA PRO A 286 27.28 19.64 27.60
C PRO A 286 26.73 20.95 27.01
N SER A 287 27.58 21.80 26.42
CA SER A 287 27.19 23.01 25.68
C SER A 287 26.87 22.74 24.21
N TYR A 288 27.23 21.55 23.71
CA TYR A 288 27.02 21.16 22.31
C TYR A 288 25.55 20.89 22.01
N GLN A 289 24.92 21.82 21.29
CA GLN A 289 23.60 21.59 20.72
C GLN A 289 23.70 20.49 19.65
N PRO A 290 22.78 19.51 19.63
CA PRO A 290 22.81 18.48 18.60
C PRO A 290 22.69 19.11 17.21
N ASN A 291 23.52 18.64 16.27
CA ASN A 291 23.47 19.11 14.90
C ASN A 291 22.07 18.92 14.31
N PRO A 292 21.64 19.80 13.38
CA PRO A 292 20.39 19.61 12.66
C PRO A 292 20.40 18.27 11.92
N TRP A 293 19.22 17.69 11.74
CA TRP A 293 19.09 16.43 10.99
C TRP A 293 19.55 16.60 9.54
N ARG A 294 20.47 15.73 9.12
CA ARG A 294 20.90 15.60 7.72
C ARG A 294 20.10 14.50 7.05
N ILE A 295 19.43 14.80 5.94
CA ILE A 295 18.71 13.79 5.14
C ILE A 295 19.74 12.96 4.38
N THR A 296 19.74 11.64 4.59
CA THR A 296 20.63 10.70 3.90
C THR A 296 19.94 9.97 2.75
N THR A 297 18.62 9.82 2.82
CA THR A 297 17.82 9.19 1.77
C THR A 297 16.53 9.97 1.57
N ASN A 298 16.31 10.41 0.33
CA ASN A 298 15.12 11.14 -0.09
C ASN A 298 14.26 10.30 -1.05
N ALA A 299 13.07 10.77 -1.37
CA ALA A 299 12.17 10.10 -2.31
C ALA A 299 12.83 9.82 -3.68
N SER A 300 13.58 10.78 -4.24
CA SER A 300 14.22 10.64 -5.55
C SER A 300 15.23 9.49 -5.60
N SER A 301 16.02 9.31 -4.53
CA SER A 301 16.99 8.21 -4.43
C SER A 301 16.32 6.84 -4.41
N VAL A 302 15.15 6.70 -3.79
CA VAL A 302 14.39 5.44 -3.79
C VAL A 302 13.75 5.17 -5.15
N PHE A 303 13.23 6.22 -5.81
CA PHE A 303 12.76 6.09 -7.19
C PHE A 303 13.90 5.66 -8.12
N GLU A 304 15.10 6.23 -8.00
CA GLU A 304 16.25 5.84 -8.84
C GLU A 304 16.63 4.35 -8.65
N ILE A 305 16.69 3.87 -7.40
CA ILE A 305 16.99 2.45 -7.09
C ILE A 305 15.92 1.52 -7.67
N SER A 306 14.63 1.87 -7.50
CA SER A 306 13.53 1.07 -8.07
C SER A 306 13.50 1.11 -9.60
N SER A 307 14.00 2.20 -10.23
CA SER A 307 14.10 2.37 -11.68
C SER A 307 15.02 1.32 -12.31
N ARG A 308 16.17 1.04 -11.65
CA ARG A 308 17.16 0.09 -12.16
C ARG A 308 16.63 -1.35 -12.23
N ARG A 309 15.49 -1.65 -11.58
CA ARG A 309 14.82 -2.96 -11.65
C ARG A 309 13.79 -3.07 -12.79
N LEU A 310 13.46 -1.99 -13.48
CA LEU A 310 12.60 -1.95 -14.66
C LEU A 310 13.45 -1.66 -15.90
N GLU A 311 14.23 -2.64 -16.35
CA GLU A 311 15.02 -2.47 -17.58
C GLU A 311 14.15 -2.56 -18.85
N THR A 312 12.94 -3.12 -18.76
CA THR A 312 12.01 -3.23 -19.89
C THR A 312 11.21 -1.93 -20.09
N ARG A 313 11.56 -1.19 -21.17
CA ARG A 313 10.92 0.09 -21.58
C ARG A 313 9.39 0.03 -21.73
N SER A 314 8.80 -1.14 -21.97
CA SER A 314 7.35 -1.32 -22.14
C SER A 314 6.59 -1.32 -20.81
N LEU A 315 7.11 -1.97 -19.77
CA LEU A 315 6.49 -2.02 -18.43
C LEU A 315 6.35 -0.63 -17.81
N ALA A 316 7.30 0.26 -18.10
CA ALA A 316 7.32 1.63 -17.59
C ALA A 316 6.21 2.52 -18.18
N LYS A 317 5.65 2.19 -19.36
CA LYS A 317 4.63 3.03 -20.00
C LYS A 317 3.23 2.82 -19.40
N ASP A 318 2.95 1.63 -18.90
CA ASP A 318 1.58 1.20 -18.59
C ASP A 318 1.22 1.24 -17.10
N CYS A 319 2.12 1.69 -16.23
CA CYS A 319 1.89 1.71 -14.79
C CYS A 319 2.27 3.04 -14.13
N TYR A 320 1.64 3.30 -12.98
CA TYR A 320 2.11 4.29 -12.02
C TYR A 320 2.93 3.63 -10.93
N GLU A 321 3.95 4.34 -10.46
CA GLU A 321 4.75 3.93 -9.31
C GLU A 321 4.39 4.77 -8.08
N PHE A 322 4.08 4.06 -7.00
CA PHE A 322 3.70 4.61 -5.71
C PHE A 322 4.89 4.55 -4.77
N LEU A 323 5.22 5.67 -4.14
CA LEU A 323 6.05 5.69 -2.94
C LEU A 323 5.22 6.19 -1.78
N ILE A 324 4.94 5.28 -0.84
CA ILE A 324 4.11 5.54 0.34
C ILE A 324 5.02 5.49 1.55
N ILE A 325 5.15 6.60 2.28
CA ILE A 325 6.04 6.75 3.43
C ILE A 325 5.18 6.95 4.67
N ASN A 326 5.45 6.20 5.74
CA ASN A 326 4.79 6.40 7.02
C ASN A 326 5.26 7.73 7.65
N ARG A 327 4.32 8.61 8.01
CA ARG A 327 4.63 9.90 8.66
C ARG A 327 5.09 9.72 10.10
N GLY A 328 4.50 8.76 10.82
CA GLY A 328 4.80 8.44 12.21
C GLY A 328 5.80 7.29 12.31
N PRO A 329 7.11 7.55 12.55
CA PRO A 329 8.11 6.48 12.65
C PRO A 329 7.76 5.40 13.68
N TRP A 330 7.10 5.79 14.77
CA TRP A 330 6.68 4.93 15.88
C TRP A 330 5.29 4.31 15.70
N GLN A 331 4.51 4.79 14.72
CA GLN A 331 3.19 4.24 14.46
C GLN A 331 3.36 2.94 13.67
N GLY A 332 2.86 1.82 14.19
CA GLY A 332 2.93 0.49 13.59
C GLY A 332 2.11 0.32 12.29
N VAL A 333 2.06 1.34 11.44
CA VAL A 333 1.30 1.35 10.19
C VAL A 333 1.86 0.29 9.26
N LYS A 334 1.06 -0.75 9.02
CA LYS A 334 1.31 -1.75 7.98
C LYS A 334 0.85 -1.17 6.64
N ILE A 335 1.70 -0.39 5.98
CA ILE A 335 1.37 0.36 4.75
C ILE A 335 0.69 -0.52 3.70
N LEU A 336 1.21 -1.73 3.45
CA LEU A 336 0.63 -2.63 2.45
C LEU A 336 -0.75 -3.16 2.85
N ARG A 337 -1.03 -3.30 4.16
CA ARG A 337 -2.38 -3.60 4.66
C ARG A 337 -3.33 -2.44 4.37
N THR A 338 -2.89 -1.20 4.59
CA THR A 338 -3.67 0.00 4.25
C THR A 338 -4.00 0.05 2.76
N VAL A 339 -3.04 -0.26 1.88
CA VAL A 339 -3.29 -0.36 0.44
C VAL A 339 -4.33 -1.43 0.12
N ALA A 340 -4.21 -2.63 0.71
CA ALA A 340 -5.18 -3.71 0.51
C ALA A 340 -6.59 -3.34 1.00
N GLU A 341 -6.70 -2.65 2.14
CA GLU A 341 -7.96 -2.15 2.68
C GLU A 341 -8.62 -1.14 1.74
N ILE A 342 -7.88 -0.12 1.30
CA ILE A 342 -8.39 0.88 0.35
C ILE A 342 -8.85 0.22 -0.95
N LEU A 343 -8.06 -0.67 -1.52
CA LEU A 343 -8.43 -1.34 -2.76
C LEU A 343 -9.72 -2.16 -2.60
N ARG A 344 -9.94 -2.80 -1.45
CA ARG A 344 -11.20 -3.53 -1.19
C ARG A 344 -12.38 -2.57 -1.06
N GLU A 345 -12.21 -1.44 -0.38
CA GLU A 345 -13.22 -0.38 -0.26
C GLU A 345 -13.61 0.17 -1.64
N LEU A 346 -12.62 0.51 -2.48
CA LEU A 346 -12.84 1.01 -3.85
C LEU A 346 -13.56 0.02 -4.77
N HIS A 347 -13.49 -1.28 -4.48
CA HIS A 347 -14.22 -2.32 -5.21
C HIS A 347 -15.59 -2.68 -4.59
N GLY A 348 -16.11 -1.84 -3.69
CA GLY A 348 -17.40 -2.05 -3.04
C GLY A 348 -17.32 -2.95 -1.80
N ASN A 349 -16.28 -2.77 -0.98
CA ASN A 349 -16.06 -3.51 0.27
C ASN A 349 -15.90 -5.02 0.09
N LEU A 350 -15.09 -5.43 -0.89
CA LEU A 350 -14.85 -6.85 -1.13
C LEU A 350 -14.21 -7.54 0.08
N SER A 351 -14.69 -8.73 0.42
CA SER A 351 -13.96 -9.62 1.31
C SER A 351 -12.69 -10.17 0.64
N TYR A 352 -11.78 -10.72 1.44
CA TYR A 352 -10.61 -11.43 0.91
C TYR A 352 -11.03 -12.53 -0.08
N HIS A 353 -12.02 -13.34 0.30
CA HIS A 353 -12.50 -14.44 -0.54
C HIS A 353 -13.13 -13.94 -1.83
N GLN A 354 -13.91 -12.86 -1.81
CA GLN A 354 -14.47 -12.28 -3.03
C GLN A 354 -13.38 -11.79 -3.98
N ALA A 355 -12.31 -11.18 -3.45
CA ALA A 355 -11.15 -10.80 -4.25
C ALA A 355 -10.43 -12.04 -4.83
N ALA A 356 -10.23 -13.08 -4.02
CA ALA A 356 -9.63 -14.34 -4.48
C ALA A 356 -10.49 -15.06 -5.53
N HIS A 357 -11.81 -15.12 -5.34
CA HIS A 357 -12.76 -15.71 -6.27
C HIS A 357 -12.73 -14.99 -7.62
N ARG A 358 -12.76 -13.65 -7.61
CA ARG A 358 -12.61 -12.85 -8.82
C ARG A 358 -11.27 -13.11 -9.51
N ALA A 359 -10.19 -13.23 -8.75
CA ALA A 359 -8.87 -13.55 -9.29
C ALA A 359 -8.82 -14.95 -9.91
N VAL A 360 -9.42 -15.97 -9.27
CA VAL A 360 -9.52 -17.33 -9.82
C VAL A 360 -10.33 -17.31 -11.12
N GLN A 361 -11.49 -16.65 -11.12
CA GLN A 361 -12.33 -16.55 -12.33
C GLN A 361 -11.64 -15.82 -13.48
N LYS A 362 -10.82 -14.80 -13.18
CA LYS A 362 -10.12 -14.00 -14.19
C LYS A 362 -8.89 -14.70 -14.76
N TYR A 363 -8.09 -15.35 -13.91
CA TYR A 363 -6.73 -15.79 -14.28
C TYR A 363 -6.59 -17.31 -14.41
N ILE A 364 -7.43 -18.11 -13.74
CA ILE A 364 -7.33 -19.59 -13.78
C ILE A 364 -8.22 -20.15 -14.91
N PRO A 365 -7.77 -21.15 -15.68
CA PRO A 365 -8.57 -21.71 -16.77
C PRO A 365 -9.83 -22.36 -16.23
N ILE A 366 -10.96 -22.24 -16.95
CA ILE A 366 -12.30 -22.70 -16.49
C ILE A 366 -12.28 -24.13 -15.95
N LYS A 367 -11.53 -25.03 -16.60
CA LYS A 367 -11.42 -26.45 -16.22
C LYS A 367 -10.78 -26.68 -14.84
N GLU A 368 -9.97 -25.74 -14.36
CA GLU A 368 -9.27 -25.83 -13.07
C GLU A 368 -9.93 -24.97 -11.98
N GLN A 369 -10.86 -24.08 -12.33
CA GLN A 369 -11.42 -23.10 -11.39
C GLN A 369 -12.10 -23.77 -10.19
N SER A 370 -12.82 -24.88 -10.38
CA SER A 370 -13.48 -25.63 -9.31
C SER A 370 -12.51 -26.02 -8.19
N ASP A 371 -11.32 -26.48 -8.56
CA ASP A 371 -10.32 -26.99 -7.62
C ASP A 371 -9.68 -25.86 -6.81
N TYR A 372 -9.51 -24.69 -7.43
CA TYR A 372 -9.02 -23.49 -6.74
C TYR A 372 -10.09 -22.89 -5.83
N LEU A 373 -11.33 -22.78 -6.29
CA LEU A 373 -12.44 -22.26 -5.49
C LEU A 373 -12.75 -23.15 -4.28
N GLY A 374 -12.68 -24.48 -4.44
CA GLY A 374 -12.82 -25.43 -3.33
C GLY A 374 -11.78 -25.22 -2.22
N LYS A 375 -10.55 -24.84 -2.59
CA LYS A 375 -9.47 -24.52 -1.62
C LYS A 375 -9.67 -23.17 -0.93
N CYS A 376 -10.33 -22.21 -1.58
CA CYS A 376 -10.65 -20.90 -1.01
C CYS A 376 -11.77 -20.97 0.04
N SER A 377 -12.79 -21.81 -0.18
CA SER A 377 -14.00 -21.90 0.66
C SER A 377 -13.75 -22.46 2.08
N LEU A 378 -12.73 -23.32 2.26
CA LEU A 378 -12.43 -23.98 3.55
C LEU A 378 -11.91 -23.03 4.66
N GLN A 379 -11.46 -21.81 4.32
CA GLN A 379 -10.94 -20.84 5.31
C GLN A 379 -12.02 -19.88 5.86
N ASP A 380 -13.22 -19.85 5.26
CA ASP A 380 -14.25 -18.84 5.54
C ASP A 380 -15.18 -19.17 6.73
N ALA A 381 -15.23 -20.42 7.18
CA ALA A 381 -16.13 -20.82 8.28
C ALA A 381 -15.81 -20.14 9.63
N ILE A 382 -14.70 -19.41 9.74
CA ILE A 382 -14.20 -18.91 11.03
C ILE A 382 -14.45 -17.40 11.23
N ARG A 383 -14.69 -16.56 10.21
CA ARG A 383 -14.63 -15.08 10.39
C ARG A 383 -15.54 -14.19 9.53
N ALA A 384 -16.65 -14.68 8.98
CA ALA A 384 -17.62 -13.80 8.32
C ALA A 384 -18.61 -13.21 9.33
N THR A 385 -18.28 -12.09 9.96
CA THR A 385 -19.29 -11.26 10.63
C THR A 385 -20.05 -10.46 9.56
N PRO A 386 -21.38 -10.56 9.48
CA PRO A 386 -22.16 -9.78 8.51
C PRO A 386 -22.01 -8.28 8.79
N PRO A 387 -22.14 -7.42 7.76
CA PRO A 387 -22.13 -5.97 7.95
C PRO A 387 -23.30 -5.58 8.85
N ILE A 388 -22.99 -5.14 10.07
CA ILE A 388 -23.98 -4.60 10.99
C ILE A 388 -24.50 -3.30 10.37
N THR A 389 -25.81 -3.25 10.13
CA THR A 389 -26.44 -2.03 9.63
C THR A 389 -26.60 -1.07 10.80
N TYR A 390 -25.63 -0.18 10.96
CA TYR A 390 -25.69 0.85 11.99
C TYR A 390 -26.77 1.88 11.65
N HIS A 391 -27.86 1.88 12.40
CA HIS A 391 -28.85 2.95 12.40
C HIS A 391 -28.39 4.04 13.37
N TYR A 392 -27.74 5.07 12.83
CA TYR A 392 -27.43 6.28 13.58
C TYR A 392 -28.74 7.06 13.83
N MET A 393 -29.12 7.22 15.09
CA MET A 393 -30.25 8.05 15.50
C MET A 393 -29.76 9.33 16.15
N TRP A 394 -29.42 10.32 15.32
CA TRP A 394 -29.23 11.74 15.67
C TRP A 394 -28.27 12.04 16.85
N SER A 395 -28.10 13.31 17.20
CA SER A 395 -27.34 13.71 18.38
C SER A 395 -28.08 13.27 19.65
N ARG A 396 -27.42 12.45 20.47
CA ARG A 396 -27.93 12.04 21.79
C ARG A 396 -27.33 12.92 22.87
N VAL A 397 -28.19 13.47 23.73
CA VAL A 397 -27.71 14.18 24.92
C VAL A 397 -27.35 13.14 25.99
N ARG A 398 -26.06 13.11 26.31
CA ARG A 398 -25.48 12.23 27.33
C ARG A 398 -25.87 12.73 28.72
N SER A 399 -26.41 11.84 29.54
CA SER A 399 -26.55 12.08 30.97
C SER A 399 -25.35 11.43 31.64
N TRP A 400 -24.36 12.24 32.03
CA TRP A 400 -23.16 11.78 32.72
C TRP A 400 -23.46 11.53 34.20
N ASP A 401 -24.28 10.52 34.46
CA ASP A 401 -24.41 9.91 35.79
C ASP A 401 -23.59 8.61 35.84
N ALA A 402 -22.48 8.59 35.08
CA ALA A 402 -21.57 7.46 35.01
C ALA A 402 -20.49 7.61 36.08
N THR A 403 -20.53 6.68 37.02
CA THR A 403 -19.56 6.33 38.07
C THR A 403 -18.08 6.46 37.67
N ASP A 404 -17.19 6.53 38.68
CA ASP A 404 -15.72 6.60 38.55
C ASP A 404 -15.12 5.63 37.51
N SER A 405 -15.78 4.49 37.27
CA SER A 405 -15.45 3.49 36.24
C SER A 405 -15.32 4.04 34.80
N PHE A 406 -16.02 5.13 34.45
CA PHE A 406 -15.93 5.71 33.09
C PHE A 406 -14.67 6.57 32.92
N ARG A 407 -14.21 7.25 33.98
CA ARG A 407 -12.93 7.98 33.96
C ARG A 407 -11.78 7.00 33.75
N ASP A 408 -11.79 5.88 34.46
CA ASP A 408 -10.80 4.81 34.28
C ASP A 408 -10.84 4.23 32.85
N THR A 409 -12.03 4.13 32.25
CA THR A 409 -12.21 3.69 30.85
C THR A 409 -11.61 4.70 29.87
N LEU A 410 -11.83 6.01 30.06
CA LEU A 410 -11.26 7.04 29.20
C LEU A 410 -9.74 7.21 29.37
N GLU A 411 -9.23 7.04 30.59
CA GLU A 411 -7.80 7.07 30.87
C GLU A 411 -7.09 5.85 30.27
N THR A 412 -7.69 4.65 30.37
CA THR A 412 -7.16 3.44 29.68
C THR A 412 -7.23 3.56 28.16
N LEU A 413 -8.22 4.24 27.60
CA LEU A 413 -8.32 4.52 26.16
C LEU A 413 -7.21 5.47 25.63
N ARG A 414 -6.53 6.24 26.50
CA ARG A 414 -5.41 7.11 26.07
C ARG A 414 -4.19 6.33 25.60
N ASP A 415 -3.99 5.13 26.14
CA ASP A 415 -2.81 4.30 25.94
C ASP A 415 -3.00 3.19 24.89
N ILE A 416 -4.20 3.07 24.31
CA ILE A 416 -4.49 1.99 23.35
C ILE A 416 -3.84 2.29 21.99
N PRO A 417 -3.02 1.37 21.45
CA PRO A 417 -2.50 1.47 20.10
C PRO A 417 -3.63 1.65 19.10
N GLN A 418 -3.53 2.69 18.26
CA GLN A 418 -4.49 3.16 17.26
C GLN A 418 -4.84 2.12 16.16
N ILE A 419 -5.35 0.95 16.55
CA ILE A 419 -5.91 -0.06 15.65
C ILE A 419 -7.40 -0.07 15.92
N THR A 420 -8.12 0.76 15.18
CA THR A 420 -9.56 0.60 15.06
C THR A 420 -9.81 -0.67 14.26
N ASP A 421 -10.72 -1.51 14.73
CA ASP A 421 -11.16 -2.64 13.93
C ASP A 421 -11.91 -2.12 12.67
N HIS A 422 -12.20 -3.02 11.73
CA HIS A 422 -12.86 -2.63 10.49
C HIS A 422 -14.30 -2.13 10.74
N ALA A 423 -14.99 -2.66 11.75
CA ALA A 423 -16.35 -2.27 12.10
C ALA A 423 -16.37 -0.86 12.71
N GLU A 424 -15.51 -0.60 13.69
CA GLU A 424 -15.30 0.72 14.29
C GLU A 424 -14.93 1.75 13.24
N SER A 425 -13.98 1.42 12.35
CA SER A 425 -13.59 2.30 11.26
C SER A 425 -14.76 2.66 10.34
N HIS A 426 -15.66 1.71 10.09
CA HIS A 426 -16.85 1.93 9.28
C HIS A 426 -17.88 2.81 9.99
N VAL A 427 -18.10 2.59 11.29
CA VAL A 427 -18.95 3.46 12.14
C VAL A 427 -18.44 4.89 12.11
N ILE A 428 -17.14 5.08 12.35
CA ILE A 428 -16.49 6.40 12.33
C ILE A 428 -16.71 7.05 10.96
N SER A 429 -16.35 6.37 9.86
CA SER A 429 -16.50 6.93 8.51
C SER A 429 -17.94 7.40 8.24
N LYS A 430 -18.95 6.59 8.57
CA LYS A 430 -20.37 6.93 8.33
C LYS A 430 -20.82 8.15 9.14
N ILE A 431 -20.41 8.24 10.42
CA ILE A 431 -20.72 9.41 11.26
C ILE A 431 -20.03 10.66 10.70
N LEU A 432 -18.78 10.55 10.29
CA LEU A 432 -18.02 11.69 9.75
C LEU A 432 -18.57 12.18 8.40
N GLU A 433 -19.02 11.29 7.53
CA GLU A 433 -19.71 11.65 6.27
C GLU A 433 -20.96 12.49 6.55
N ASP A 434 -21.76 12.12 7.55
CA ASP A 434 -22.93 12.88 7.97
C ASP A 434 -22.53 14.26 8.52
N LEU A 435 -21.55 14.32 9.43
CA LEU A 435 -21.05 15.58 9.99
C LEU A 435 -20.47 16.51 8.92
N GLU A 436 -19.74 15.98 7.94
CA GLU A 436 -19.15 16.75 6.84
C GLU A 436 -20.23 17.26 5.88
N SER A 437 -21.25 16.44 5.57
CA SER A 437 -22.38 16.85 4.72
C SER A 437 -23.18 18.02 5.31
N HIS A 438 -23.26 18.08 6.64
CA HIS A 438 -23.86 19.19 7.40
C HIS A 438 -22.89 20.34 7.71
N LYS A 439 -21.66 20.30 7.17
CA LYS A 439 -20.60 21.31 7.37
C LYS A 439 -20.20 21.51 8.83
N ILE A 440 -20.42 20.51 9.69
CA ILE A 440 -19.99 20.54 11.10
C ILE A 440 -18.47 20.37 11.19
N ILE A 441 -17.91 19.59 10.27
CA ILE A 441 -16.47 19.37 10.10
C ILE A 441 -16.05 19.61 8.64
N THR A 442 -14.77 19.84 8.42
CA THR A 442 -14.16 19.96 7.09
C THR A 442 -12.93 19.05 7.01
N ALA A 443 -12.84 18.17 6.01
CA ALA A 443 -11.62 17.42 5.75
C ALA A 443 -10.45 18.36 5.40
N LEU A 444 -9.31 18.18 6.05
CA LEU A 444 -8.09 18.92 5.74
C LEU A 444 -7.34 18.27 4.58
N LEU A 445 -6.76 19.11 3.72
CA LEU A 445 -5.93 18.69 2.58
C LEU A 445 -4.44 18.75 2.88
N GLU A 446 -4.08 19.49 3.94
CA GLU A 446 -2.71 19.70 4.39
C GLU A 446 -2.55 19.13 5.79
N TYR A 447 -1.36 18.58 6.06
CA TYR A 447 -1.09 17.97 7.35
C TYR A 447 -1.01 19.02 8.44
N GLU A 448 -1.86 18.86 9.44
CA GLU A 448 -1.76 19.55 10.72
C GLU A 448 -1.59 18.51 11.83
N LYS A 449 -0.85 18.86 12.87
CA LYS A 449 -0.76 17.98 14.04
C LYS A 449 -2.17 17.87 14.64
N SER A 450 -2.62 16.63 14.83
CA SER A 450 -3.95 16.36 15.35
C SER A 450 -4.06 16.62 16.85
N ASP A 451 -5.11 17.29 17.29
CA ASP A 451 -5.35 17.55 18.72
C ASP A 451 -5.96 16.34 19.45
N THR A 452 -6.85 15.62 18.78
CA THR A 452 -7.53 14.46 19.35
C THR A 452 -7.80 13.37 18.30
N TYR A 453 -8.42 12.28 18.73
CA TYR A 453 -8.85 11.17 17.89
C TYR A 453 -10.23 10.67 18.36
N PRO A 454 -11.09 10.23 17.43
CA PRO A 454 -12.35 9.62 17.78
C PRO A 454 -12.14 8.18 18.27
N VAL A 455 -12.91 7.79 19.28
CA VAL A 455 -12.99 6.43 19.82
C VAL A 455 -14.44 5.98 19.82
N VAL A 456 -14.71 4.73 19.45
CA VAL A 456 -16.05 4.15 19.54
C VAL A 456 -16.22 3.53 20.92
N VAL A 457 -17.29 3.89 21.63
CA VAL A 457 -17.61 3.38 22.97
C VAL A 457 -19.06 2.92 22.97
N LYS A 458 -19.33 1.75 23.57
CA LYS A 458 -20.70 1.28 23.75
C LYS A 458 -21.41 2.10 24.82
N GLY A 459 -22.48 2.78 24.43
CA GLY A 459 -23.43 3.43 25.31
C GLY A 459 -24.17 2.44 26.21
N THR A 460 -24.76 2.96 27.28
CA THR A 460 -25.53 2.16 28.26
C THR A 460 -26.81 1.57 27.69
N ASP A 461 -27.29 2.10 26.57
CA ASP A 461 -28.42 1.60 25.79
C ASP A 461 -28.03 0.52 24.76
N GLY A 462 -26.74 0.14 24.72
CA GLY A 462 -26.21 -0.89 23.84
C GLY A 462 -25.81 -0.42 22.44
N PHE A 463 -25.97 0.88 22.13
CA PHE A 463 -25.54 1.46 20.85
C PHE A 463 -24.10 1.98 20.90
N ASP A 464 -23.43 2.05 19.75
CA ASP A 464 -22.07 2.59 19.63
C ASP A 464 -22.10 4.13 19.51
N ASP A 465 -21.36 4.81 20.39
CA ASP A 465 -21.18 6.26 20.45
C ASP A 465 -19.76 6.67 20.07
N LEU A 466 -19.60 7.85 19.46
CA LEU A 466 -18.31 8.44 19.12
C LEU A 466 -17.81 9.39 20.22
N TYR A 467 -16.63 9.16 20.77
CA TYR A 467 -16.03 9.96 21.83
C TYR A 467 -14.73 10.63 21.37
N PHE A 468 -14.48 11.86 21.85
CA PHE A 468 -13.24 12.59 21.60
C PHE A 468 -12.50 12.91 22.91
N SER A 469 -11.27 12.43 23.04
CA SER A 469 -10.46 12.69 24.24
C SER A 469 -9.67 13.99 24.09
N TYR A 470 -10.18 15.08 24.64
CA TYR A 470 -9.46 16.34 24.77
C TYR A 470 -8.71 16.43 26.12
N THR A 471 -7.57 17.13 26.15
CA THR A 471 -6.90 17.48 27.41
C THR A 471 -6.81 19.01 27.56
N TYR A 472 -7.14 19.53 28.75
CA TYR A 472 -7.04 20.97 29.06
C TYR A 472 -5.63 21.53 28.89
N GLU A 473 -4.61 20.67 29.00
CA GLU A 473 -3.21 21.03 28.83
C GLU A 473 -2.89 21.52 27.41
N MET A 474 -3.70 21.12 26.41
CA MET A 474 -3.51 21.57 25.03
C MET A 474 -3.99 23.01 24.79
N TYR A 475 -4.80 23.60 25.69
CA TYR A 475 -5.41 24.92 25.48
C TYR A 475 -5.42 25.76 26.77
N PRO A 476 -4.27 26.29 27.21
CA PRO A 476 -4.16 27.07 28.44
C PRO A 476 -4.99 28.36 28.42
N GLU A 477 -5.10 29.01 27.26
CA GLU A 477 -5.90 30.24 27.07
C GLU A 477 -7.39 29.96 27.25
N TYR A 478 -7.91 28.95 26.54
CA TYR A 478 -9.29 28.47 26.70
C TYR A 478 -9.59 28.03 28.13
N ARG A 479 -8.64 27.33 28.78
CA ARG A 479 -8.79 26.93 30.19
C ARG A 479 -9.00 28.15 31.10
N GLN A 480 -8.24 29.22 30.90
CA GLN A 480 -8.40 30.45 31.70
C GLN A 480 -9.77 31.10 31.48
N GLU A 481 -10.23 31.18 30.22
CA GLU A 481 -11.55 31.75 29.88
C GLU A 481 -12.71 30.91 30.47
N VAL A 482 -12.64 29.59 30.38
CA VAL A 482 -13.64 28.67 30.97
C VAL A 482 -13.67 28.75 32.50
N LEU A 483 -12.51 28.94 33.13
CA LEU A 483 -12.40 29.11 34.59
C LEU A 483 -12.84 30.49 35.06
N ALA A 484 -12.69 31.52 34.21
CA ALA A 484 -13.18 32.88 34.48
C ALA A 484 -14.71 32.99 34.34
N CYS A 485 -15.36 32.05 33.65
CA CYS A 485 -16.81 32.01 33.52
C CYS A 485 -17.45 31.59 34.85
N ASP A 486 -17.95 32.58 35.59
CA ASP A 486 -18.53 32.41 36.93
C ASP A 486 -19.99 31.93 36.80
N THR A 487 -20.19 30.62 36.63
CA THR A 487 -21.55 30.06 36.68
C THR A 487 -22.09 30.20 38.11
N PRO A 488 -23.28 30.80 38.32
CA PRO A 488 -23.83 30.96 39.66
C PRO A 488 -23.98 29.57 40.30
N ARG A 489 -23.26 29.35 41.41
CA ARG A 489 -23.21 28.10 42.18
C ARG A 489 -24.53 27.68 42.82
N LYS A 490 -25.63 28.37 42.53
CA LYS A 490 -26.93 27.99 43.09
C LYS A 490 -27.34 26.68 42.45
N SER A 491 -27.30 25.61 43.23
CA SER A 491 -27.77 24.31 42.78
C SER A 491 -29.20 24.44 42.25
N LEU A 492 -29.58 23.58 41.29
CA LEU A 492 -30.96 23.53 40.81
C LEU A 492 -31.96 23.41 41.99
N PHE A 493 -31.54 22.73 43.05
CA PHE A 493 -32.26 22.63 44.32
C PHE A 493 -32.43 23.99 45.03
N GLU A 494 -31.37 24.79 45.16
CA GLU A 494 -31.46 26.14 45.74
C GLU A 494 -32.34 27.06 44.91
N PHE A 495 -32.23 26.98 43.58
CA PHE A 495 -33.12 27.71 42.68
C PHE A 495 -34.58 27.29 42.88
N ALA A 496 -34.87 25.98 42.86
CA ALA A 496 -36.22 25.45 43.05
C ALA A 496 -36.81 25.85 44.42
N LYS A 497 -36.00 25.79 45.48
CA LYS A 497 -36.40 26.17 46.84
C LYS A 497 -36.66 27.68 46.96
N ALA A 498 -35.85 28.52 46.31
CA ALA A 498 -36.05 29.96 46.27
C ALA A 498 -37.32 30.33 45.48
N TYR A 499 -37.52 29.72 44.32
CA TYR A 499 -38.68 29.95 43.47
C TYR A 499 -39.98 29.48 44.14
N GLY A 500 -39.99 28.29 44.74
CA GLY A 500 -41.19 27.79 45.46
C GLY A 500 -41.58 28.64 46.67
N LYS A 501 -40.62 29.37 47.27
CA LYS A 501 -40.92 30.35 48.33
C LYS A 501 -41.55 31.63 47.80
N SER A 502 -41.14 32.09 46.62
CA SER A 502 -41.61 33.36 46.04
C SER A 502 -42.85 33.21 45.15
N GLN A 503 -43.11 32.03 44.61
CA GLN A 503 -44.19 31.74 43.66
C GLN A 503 -44.92 30.45 44.09
N ARG A 504 -45.81 30.56 45.08
CA ARG A 504 -46.53 29.39 45.67
C ARG A 504 -47.47 28.66 44.70
N GLU A 505 -47.94 29.34 43.65
CA GLU A 505 -48.80 28.78 42.59
C GLU A 505 -48.05 28.59 41.26
N GLY A 506 -46.72 28.74 41.26
CA GLY A 506 -45.93 28.67 40.04
C GLY A 506 -45.96 27.29 39.40
N VAL A 507 -46.22 27.23 38.09
CA VAL A 507 -46.13 26.01 37.29
C VAL A 507 -44.72 25.88 36.73
N PHE A 508 -44.07 24.76 36.99
CA PHE A 508 -42.78 24.42 36.37
C PHE A 508 -43.00 23.61 35.11
N VAL A 509 -42.43 24.09 34.01
CA VAL A 509 -42.28 23.30 32.78
C VAL A 509 -40.84 22.85 32.67
N LYS A 510 -40.63 21.54 32.74
CA LYS A 510 -39.32 20.94 32.47
C LYS A 510 -39.19 20.70 30.97
N GLY A 511 -38.49 21.61 30.30
CA GLY A 511 -38.02 21.40 28.94
C GLY A 511 -36.64 20.75 28.93
N ARG A 512 -36.35 19.93 27.92
CA ARG A 512 -34.99 19.50 27.60
C ARG A 512 -34.57 20.21 26.32
N ILE A 513 -33.57 21.08 26.42
CA ILE A 513 -32.88 21.55 25.23
C ILE A 513 -31.87 20.46 24.89
N ASN A 514 -32.09 19.74 23.79
CA ASN A 514 -31.04 18.92 23.23
C ASN A 514 -30.01 19.87 22.63
N VAL A 515 -29.08 20.37 23.46
CA VAL A 515 -28.08 21.34 23.01
C VAL A 515 -27.26 20.67 21.91
N PRO A 516 -27.41 21.05 20.64
CA PRO A 516 -26.56 20.52 19.61
C PRO A 516 -25.27 21.32 19.78
N TYR A 517 -24.25 20.77 20.44
CA TYR A 517 -22.94 21.41 20.48
C TYR A 517 -22.48 21.77 19.05
N CYS A 518 -22.83 20.93 18.07
CA CYS A 518 -22.65 21.17 16.65
C CYS A 518 -23.56 22.22 15.98
N ALA A 519 -24.45 22.91 16.72
CA ALA A 519 -25.20 24.06 16.20
C ALA A 519 -24.53 25.40 16.51
N TRP A 520 -23.49 25.42 17.35
CA TRP A 520 -22.77 26.63 17.72
C TRP A 520 -21.52 26.79 16.85
N PRO A 521 -21.46 27.78 15.94
CA PRO A 521 -20.28 27.99 15.11
C PRO A 521 -19.08 28.36 15.97
N LEU A 522 -17.93 27.72 15.74
CA LEU A 522 -16.68 28.01 16.47
C LEU A 522 -16.26 29.47 16.32
N SER A 523 -16.53 30.08 15.15
CA SER A 523 -16.26 31.49 14.87
C SER A 523 -17.04 32.48 15.74
N MET A 524 -18.17 32.07 16.33
CA MET A 524 -18.99 32.93 17.19
C MET A 524 -18.63 32.85 18.68
N SER A 525 -17.73 31.93 19.06
CA SER A 525 -17.40 31.71 20.47
C SER A 525 -16.51 32.79 21.09
N GLY A 526 -15.80 33.60 20.29
CA GLY A 526 -14.87 34.63 20.80
C GLY A 526 -13.64 34.07 21.53
N LEU A 527 -13.49 32.75 21.59
CA LEU A 527 -12.47 32.04 22.36
C LEU A 527 -11.17 31.95 21.56
N LYS A 528 -10.07 32.44 22.14
CA LYS A 528 -8.74 32.35 21.52
C LYS A 528 -8.22 30.91 21.58
N GLY A 529 -7.58 30.46 20.51
CA GLY A 529 -6.93 29.14 20.43
C GLY A 529 -7.82 27.96 20.00
N LEU A 530 -9.14 28.13 19.86
CA LEU A 530 -10.04 27.04 19.42
C LEU A 530 -10.33 26.99 17.91
N GLY A 531 -10.04 28.07 17.17
CA GLY A 531 -10.36 28.17 15.73
C GLY A 531 -9.62 27.18 14.83
N SER A 532 -8.64 26.44 15.35
CA SER A 532 -7.85 25.43 14.64
C SER A 532 -8.07 24.00 15.13
N LEU A 533 -9.05 23.76 16.02
CA LEU A 533 -9.34 22.45 16.58
C LEU A 533 -9.55 21.40 15.51
N ASN A 534 -8.74 20.34 15.54
CA ASN A 534 -8.79 19.26 14.56
C ASN A 534 -8.70 17.88 15.22
N PHE A 535 -8.98 16.83 14.47
CA PHE A 535 -8.83 15.46 14.93
C PHE A 535 -8.39 14.53 13.80
N LYS A 536 -7.73 13.43 14.18
CA LYS A 536 -7.28 12.40 13.24
C LYS A 536 -8.03 11.09 13.48
N THR A 537 -8.59 10.52 12.42
CA THR A 537 -9.21 9.18 12.44
C THR A 537 -8.16 8.06 12.51
N GLY A 538 -8.57 6.84 12.89
CA GLY A 538 -7.69 5.66 12.82
C GLY A 538 -7.15 5.37 11.41
N LYS A 539 -7.89 5.73 10.36
CA LYS A 539 -7.45 5.63 8.96
C LYS A 539 -6.41 6.68 8.57
N GLY A 540 -6.24 7.76 9.35
CA GLY A 540 -5.29 8.84 9.06
C GLY A 540 -5.88 10.06 8.37
N HIS A 541 -7.20 10.13 8.17
CA HIS A 541 -7.87 11.37 7.75
C HIS A 541 -7.84 12.40 8.88
N ILE A 542 -7.62 13.67 8.53
CA ILE A 542 -7.66 14.77 9.48
C ILE A 542 -8.84 15.67 9.12
N TYR A 543 -9.63 16.02 10.13
CA TYR A 543 -10.78 16.90 10.00
C TYR A 543 -10.65 18.07 10.96
N ARG A 544 -11.08 19.24 10.53
CA ARG A 544 -11.23 20.45 11.35
C ARG A 544 -12.68 20.61 11.77
N TRP A 545 -12.89 21.02 13.02
CA TRP A 545 -14.21 21.39 13.51
C TRP A 545 -14.60 22.79 13.00
N ASN A 546 -15.83 22.92 12.48
CA ASN A 546 -16.44 24.22 12.14
C ASN A 546 -17.43 24.69 13.23
N SER A 547 -17.90 23.76 14.06
CA SER A 547 -18.81 23.99 15.18
C SER A 547 -18.21 23.49 16.49
N LEU A 548 -18.72 23.95 17.63
CA LEU A 548 -18.22 23.59 18.95
C LEU A 548 -18.23 22.06 19.13
N PRO A 549 -17.08 21.41 19.35
CA PRO A 549 -17.01 19.96 19.41
C PRO A 549 -17.69 19.39 20.65
N PHE A 550 -18.20 18.16 20.52
CA PHE A 550 -18.61 17.35 21.65
C PHE A 550 -17.41 17.03 22.56
N ASP A 551 -17.66 16.75 23.82
CA ASP A 551 -16.63 16.31 24.80
C ASP A 551 -15.51 17.35 25.07
N LEU A 552 -15.55 18.53 24.43
CA LEU A 552 -14.62 19.62 24.72
C LEU A 552 -14.84 20.13 26.17
N PRO A 553 -13.82 20.07 27.03
CA PRO A 553 -14.00 20.38 28.43
C PRO A 553 -14.38 21.84 28.66
N GLY A 554 -15.58 22.08 29.20
CA GLY A 554 -16.10 23.44 29.41
C GLY A 554 -16.96 23.97 28.27
N ALA A 555 -17.25 23.17 27.24
CA ALA A 555 -18.15 23.54 26.14
C ALA A 555 -19.55 23.97 26.60
N SER A 556 -20.03 23.48 27.75
CA SER A 556 -21.31 23.92 28.33
C SER A 556 -21.30 25.34 28.91
N ARG A 557 -20.12 25.98 28.99
CA ARG A 557 -19.94 27.34 29.53
C ARG A 557 -19.71 28.39 28.44
N VAL A 558 -19.65 27.94 27.19
CA VAL A 558 -19.51 28.74 25.96
C VAL A 558 -20.90 28.85 25.36
#